data_AF-A0A9D7F9C1-F1
#
_entry.id   AF-A0A9D7F9C1-F1
#
_cell.length_a   1.000
_cell.length_b   1.000
_cell.length_c   1.000
_cell.angle_alpha   90.00
_cell.angle_beta   90.00
_cell.angle_gamma   90.00
#
_symmetry.space_group_name_H-M   'P 1'
#
loop_
_entity.id
_entity.type
_entity.pdbx_description
1 polymer ?
#
loop_
_entity_poly.entity_id
_entity_poly.type
_entity_poly.pdbx_seq_one_letter_code
_entity_poly.pdbx_strand_id
1 'polypeptide(L)'
;MENILQEIQTERARQIAKWGAGQQLTPMEYCVIIGEEFGEVCRAAHDAHFAAQYPDAIKATPGDYTQYRRELIQLATVCVAAIQNLKIKPK
;
A
#
# COMPACT_ATOMS: atom_id res chain seq x y z
N MET A 1 -19.53 0.46 0.88
CA MET A 1 -18.99 -0.67 0.08
C MET A 1 -19.01 -0.34 -1.41
N GLU A 2 -18.95 0.96 -1.78
CA GLU A 2 -18.40 1.34 -3.08
C GLU A 2 -17.01 0.71 -3.21
N ASN A 3 -16.74 0.14 -4.37
CA ASN A 3 -16.08 -1.15 -4.47
C ASN A 3 -14.58 -1.04 -4.16
N ILE A 4 -14.18 -1.38 -2.93
CA ILE A 4 -12.76 -1.43 -2.48
C ILE A 4 -11.91 -2.25 -3.46
N LEU A 5 -12.45 -3.32 -4.04
CA LEU A 5 -11.73 -4.13 -5.04
C LEU A 5 -11.50 -3.36 -6.34
N GLN A 6 -12.42 -2.47 -6.72
CA GLN A 6 -12.26 -1.59 -7.88
C GLN A 6 -11.17 -0.53 -7.63
N GLU A 7 -11.08 0.01 -6.42
CA GLU A 7 -9.98 0.92 -6.06
C GLU A 7 -8.62 0.22 -6.09
N ILE A 8 -8.53 -1.00 -5.54
CA ILE A 8 -7.33 -1.85 -5.66
C ILE A 8 -7.01 -2.12 -7.12
N GLN A 9 -8.01 -2.38 -7.96
CA GLN A 9 -7.81 -2.60 -9.39
C GLN A 9 -7.31 -1.33 -10.11
N THR A 10 -7.86 -0.17 -9.80
CA THR A 10 -7.42 1.12 -10.34
C THR A 10 -5.98 1.43 -9.92
N GLU A 11 -5.66 1.24 -8.64
CA GLU A 11 -4.31 1.43 -8.12
C GLU A 11 -3.33 0.44 -8.76
N ARG A 12 -3.73 -0.82 -8.97
CA ARG A 12 -2.93 -1.80 -9.69
C ARG A 12 -2.63 -1.34 -11.11
N ALA A 13 -3.61 -0.82 -11.83
CA ALA A 13 -3.41 -0.28 -13.18
C ALA A 13 -2.45 0.92 -13.17
N ARG A 14 -2.54 1.81 -12.18
CA ARG A 14 -1.61 2.93 -11.99
C ARG A 14 -0.18 2.44 -11.76
N GLN A 15 0.02 1.47 -10.86
CA GLN A 15 1.34 0.90 -10.58
C GLN A 15 1.93 0.20 -11.82
N ILE A 16 1.11 -0.53 -12.58
CA ILE A 16 1.52 -1.12 -13.86
C ILE A 16 1.95 -0.04 -14.87
N ALA A 17 1.19 1.05 -14.99
CA ALA A 17 1.55 2.14 -15.90
C ALA A 17 2.85 2.84 -15.48
N LYS A 18 3.07 3.01 -14.16
CA LYS A 18 4.25 3.67 -13.61
C LYS A 18 5.53 2.82 -13.69
N TRP A 19 5.43 1.53 -13.39
CA TRP A 19 6.59 0.65 -13.19
C TRP A 19 6.71 -0.46 -14.25
N GLY A 20 5.73 -0.57 -15.15
CA GLY A 20 5.67 -1.57 -16.22
C GLY A 20 4.80 -2.79 -15.89
N ALA A 21 4.21 -3.36 -16.94
CA ALA A 21 3.43 -4.60 -16.86
C ALA A 21 4.37 -5.81 -16.93
N GLY A 22 4.81 -6.34 -15.78
CA GLY A 22 5.44 -7.68 -15.76
C GLY A 22 6.82 -7.80 -15.14
N GLN A 23 7.13 -7.05 -14.07
CA GLN A 23 8.20 -7.52 -13.19
C GLN A 23 7.76 -8.82 -12.52
N GLN A 24 8.32 -9.96 -12.98
CA GLN A 24 8.25 -11.22 -12.22
C GLN A 24 9.22 -11.09 -11.05
N LEU A 25 8.79 -10.38 -10.02
CA LEU A 25 9.54 -10.25 -8.79
C LEU A 25 9.52 -11.57 -8.04
N THR A 26 10.64 -11.88 -7.41
CA THR A 26 10.77 -12.98 -6.46
C THR A 26 9.92 -12.69 -5.21
N PRO A 27 9.55 -13.72 -4.43
CA PRO A 27 8.88 -13.51 -3.15
C PRO A 27 9.65 -12.59 -2.21
N MET A 28 10.99 -12.62 -2.24
CA MET A 28 11.82 -11.73 -1.43
C MET A 28 11.65 -10.27 -1.84
N GLU A 29 11.70 -9.97 -3.14
CA GLU A 29 11.48 -8.61 -3.66
C GLU A 29 10.06 -8.11 -3.35
N TYR A 30 9.03 -8.97 -3.47
CA TYR A 30 7.69 -8.62 -3.01
C TYR A 30 7.62 -8.35 -1.51
N CYS A 31 8.28 -9.15 -0.67
CA CYS A 31 8.32 -8.91 0.77
C CYS A 31 8.97 -7.56 1.12
N VAL A 32 10.00 -7.14 0.36
CA VAL A 32 10.61 -5.82 0.54
C VAL A 32 9.61 -4.71 0.25
N ILE A 33 8.92 -4.77 -0.90
CA ILE A 33 7.92 -3.76 -1.29
C ILE A 33 6.74 -3.76 -0.31
N ILE A 34 6.24 -4.93 0.09
CA ILE A 34 5.17 -5.06 1.10
C ILE A 34 5.60 -4.44 2.42
N GLY A 35 6.86 -4.66 2.85
CA GLY A 35 7.42 -4.07 4.05
C GLY A 35 7.49 -2.54 3.99
N GLU A 36 7.85 -1.99 2.84
CA GLU A 36 7.86 -0.54 2.58
C GLU A 36 6.44 0.05 2.69
N GLU A 37 5.47 -0.50 1.96
CA GLU A 37 4.06 -0.06 1.99
C GLU A 37 3.44 -0.20 3.39
N PHE A 38 3.77 -1.28 4.11
CA PHE A 38 3.33 -1.45 5.50
C PHE A 38 3.95 -0.38 6.41
N GLY A 39 5.21 0.00 6.18
CA GLY A 39 5.85 1.11 6.87
C GLY A 39 5.12 2.44 6.63
N GLU A 40 4.68 2.70 5.39
CA GLU A 40 3.89 3.88 5.06
C GLU A 40 2.51 3.86 5.73
N VAL A 41 1.84 2.72 5.80
CA VAL A 41 0.60 2.53 6.58
C VAL A 41 0.83 2.87 8.05
N CYS A 42 1.91 2.35 8.65
CA CYS A 42 2.26 2.62 10.04
C CYS A 42 2.51 4.12 10.28
N ARG A 43 3.27 4.76 9.38
CA ARG A 43 3.55 6.19 9.46
C ARG A 43 2.28 7.03 9.33
N ALA A 44 1.42 6.72 8.37
CA ALA A 44 0.17 7.45 8.17
C ALA A 44 -0.76 7.33 9.37
N ALA A 45 -0.83 6.15 10.00
CA ALA A 45 -1.60 5.95 11.23
C ALA A 45 -1.01 6.76 12.40
N HIS A 46 0.32 6.72 12.56
CA HIS A 46 1.05 7.51 13.56
C HIS A 46 0.78 9.00 13.39
N ASP A 47 0.97 9.52 12.18
CA ASP A 47 0.84 10.95 11.90
C ASP A 47 -0.60 11.43 12.12
N ALA A 48 -1.61 10.67 11.66
CA ALA A 48 -3.02 11.01 11.89
C ALA A 48 -3.40 11.00 13.39
N HIS A 49 -2.84 10.07 14.17
CA HIS A 49 -3.10 9.95 15.61
C HIS A 49 -2.41 11.05 16.43
N PHE A 50 -1.16 11.37 16.09
CA PHE A 50 -0.28 12.23 16.89
C PHE A 50 -0.23 13.70 16.43
N ALA A 51 -0.84 14.03 15.29
CA ALA A 51 -0.83 15.38 14.73
C ALA A 51 -1.34 16.47 15.68
N ALA A 52 -2.32 16.18 16.55
CA ALA A 52 -2.81 17.15 17.52
C ALA A 52 -1.80 17.43 18.64
N GLN A 53 -1.06 16.40 19.08
CA GLN A 53 -0.09 16.54 20.17
C GLN A 53 1.22 17.18 19.70
N TYR A 54 1.59 17.01 18.42
CA TYR A 54 2.87 17.48 17.89
C TYR A 54 2.73 18.25 16.55
N PRO A 55 1.99 19.37 16.52
CA PRO A 55 1.66 20.08 15.26
C PRO A 55 2.87 20.66 14.53
N ASP A 56 3.96 20.99 15.23
CA ASP A 56 5.19 21.50 14.60
C ASP A 56 6.04 20.40 13.95
N ALA A 57 5.91 19.15 14.44
CA ALA A 57 6.68 18.01 13.96
C ALA A 57 5.91 17.17 12.92
N ILE A 58 4.58 17.11 13.05
CA ILE A 58 3.71 16.27 12.21
C ILE A 58 2.83 17.17 11.36
N LYS A 59 3.11 17.18 10.06
CA LYS A 59 2.36 17.95 9.05
C LYS A 59 1.17 17.14 8.54
N ALA A 60 0.24 16.81 9.43
CA ALA A 60 -1.02 16.15 9.10
C ALA A 60 -2.18 16.81 9.84
N THR A 61 -3.39 16.70 9.30
CA THR A 61 -4.59 17.14 9.99
C THR A 61 -4.93 16.13 11.09
N PRO A 62 -5.14 16.53 12.36
CA PRO A 62 -5.47 15.61 13.42
C PRO A 62 -6.74 14.79 13.13
N GLY A 63 -6.64 13.47 13.27
CA GLY A 63 -7.75 12.54 13.00
C GLY A 63 -8.09 12.35 11.51
N ASP A 64 -7.33 12.94 10.58
CA ASP A 64 -7.49 12.69 9.15
C ASP A 64 -6.75 11.41 8.73
N TYR A 65 -7.51 10.35 8.53
CA TYR A 65 -7.02 9.05 8.09
C TYR A 65 -7.06 8.85 6.56
N THR A 66 -7.22 9.91 5.77
CA THR A 66 -7.25 9.82 4.30
C THR A 66 -5.96 9.20 3.75
N GLN A 67 -4.82 9.64 4.26
CA GLN A 67 -3.51 9.11 3.90
C GLN A 67 -3.37 7.64 4.31
N TYR A 68 -3.80 7.30 5.52
CA TYR A 68 -3.80 5.91 6.02
C TYR A 68 -4.64 4.98 5.12
N ARG A 69 -5.84 5.41 4.72
CA ARG A 69 -6.69 4.66 3.80
C ARG A 69 -6.03 4.47 2.44
N ARG A 70 -5.35 5.50 1.93
CA ARG A 70 -4.62 5.41 0.66
C ARG A 70 -3.53 4.35 0.74
N GLU A 71 -2.71 4.36 1.80
CA GLU A 71 -1.59 3.40 1.92
C GLU A 71 -2.09 1.98 2.16
N LEU A 72 -3.24 1.79 2.82
CA LEU A 72 -3.88 0.47 2.88
C LEU A 72 -4.27 -0.06 1.49
N ILE A 73 -4.77 0.80 0.59
CA ILE A 73 -5.09 0.39 -0.79
C ILE A 73 -3.81 0.06 -1.57
N GLN A 74 -2.73 0.83 -1.40
CA GLN A 74 -1.44 0.52 -2.04
C GLN A 74 -0.86 -0.80 -1.54
N LEU A 75 -0.83 -1.01 -0.22
CA LEU A 75 -0.41 -2.27 0.40
C LEU A 75 -1.24 -3.46 -0.11
N ALA A 76 -2.56 -3.34 -0.12
CA ALA A 76 -3.44 -4.38 -0.64
C ALA A 76 -3.17 -4.68 -2.12
N THR A 77 -2.89 -3.64 -2.91
CA THR A 77 -2.54 -3.76 -4.33
C THR A 77 -1.25 -4.55 -4.55
N VAL A 78 -0.21 -4.29 -3.75
CA VAL A 78 1.06 -5.02 -3.81
C VAL A 78 0.86 -6.48 -3.41
N CYS A 79 0.07 -6.76 -2.37
CA CYS A 79 -0.28 -8.13 -1.97
C CYS A 79 -1.00 -8.89 -3.11
N VAL A 80 -1.96 -8.25 -3.79
CA VAL A 80 -2.63 -8.82 -4.97
C VAL A 80 -1.62 -9.10 -6.08
N ALA A 81 -0.71 -8.17 -6.36
CA ALA A 81 0.33 -8.35 -7.37
C ALA A 81 1.26 -9.54 -7.03
N ALA A 82 1.63 -9.70 -5.76
CA ALA A 82 2.45 -10.83 -5.30
C ALA A 82 1.73 -12.17 -5.51
N ILE A 83 0.45 -12.25 -5.14
CA ILE A 83 -0.38 -13.45 -5.34
C ILE A 83 -0.51 -13.78 -6.82
N GLN A 84 -0.76 -12.78 -7.69
CA GLN A 84 -0.89 -12.98 -9.13
C GLN A 84 0.40 -13.52 -9.78
N ASN A 85 1.57 -13.19 -9.24
CA ASN A 85 2.86 -13.61 -9.79
C ASN A 85 3.45 -14.84 -9.11
N LEU A 86 2.87 -15.29 -7.99
CA LEU A 86 3.34 -16.45 -7.25
C LEU A 86 3.04 -17.74 -8.03
N LYS A 87 4.05 -18.26 -8.72
CA LYS A 87 3.99 -19.59 -9.35
C LYS A 87 4.22 -20.67 -8.27
N ILE A 88 3.14 -21.26 -7.77
CA ILE A 88 3.21 -22.43 -6.89
C ILE A 88 3.40 -23.68 -7.76
N LYS A 89 4.49 -24.43 -7.59
CA LYS A 89 4.59 -25.77 -8.17
C LYS A 89 3.61 -26.69 -7.43
N PRO A 90 2.77 -27.46 -8.14
CA PRO A 90 1.92 -28.45 -7.48
C PRO A 90 2.81 -29.44 -6.71
N LYS A 91 2.33 -29.85 -5.52
CA LYS A 91 2.97 -30.86 -4.68
C LYS A 91 2.87 -32.24 -5.32
#